data_AF-A0A9W8NFF0-F1
#
_entry.id   AF-A0A9W8NFF0-F1
#
_cell.length_a   1.000
_cell.length_b   1.000
_cell.length_c   1.000
_cell.angle_alpha   90.00
_cell.angle_beta   90.00
_cell.angle_gamma   90.00
#
_symmetry.space_group_name_H-M   'P 1'
#
loop_
_entity.id
_entity.type
_entity.pdbx_description
1 polymer ?
#
loop_
_entity_poly.entity_id
_entity_poly.type
_entity_poly.pdbx_seq_one_letter_code
_entity_poly.pdbx_strand_id
1 'polypeptide(L)'
;MKFSAIRAAALAAAVKTVSAQTPTEEPCAVVSSAWAAQIAATATPTVEASVAYECLNSVPIHKEEALRYIASSKPYIEWQSDTIFKKNPPAEYFYPPHDIWGVLDQIEADITADKYANEYAWQQDLYTKLFGPAHDGHFVSYPDVLTNAIEWQRPYALVSISDSPDGATPEIKIYEDVISAPDTASVVAKINGEDAETFLSNWVFAVSGNQDADAAYNSLFYEKAYEAEVSSTGYFHNGGRTRFVSEDPIIGQAKILIPCADTCGLAKPRLSNSRTEHL
;
A
#
# COMPACT_ATOMS: atom_id res chain seq x y z
N MET A 1 -11.77 -22.57 83.51
CA MET A 1 -11.72 -23.04 82.10
C MET A 1 -11.66 -21.82 81.21
N LYS A 2 -10.64 -21.72 80.34
CA LYS A 2 -10.28 -20.51 79.57
C LYS A 2 -11.21 -20.38 78.35
N PHE A 3 -11.85 -19.23 78.19
CA PHE A 3 -12.62 -18.88 77.00
C PHE A 3 -11.67 -18.47 75.87
N SER A 4 -11.78 -19.09 74.70
CA SER A 4 -11.07 -18.69 73.47
C SER A 4 -12.06 -18.04 72.50
N ALA A 5 -11.77 -16.81 72.10
CA ALA A 5 -12.54 -16.03 71.15
C ALA A 5 -12.21 -16.45 69.71
N ILE A 6 -13.24 -16.79 68.93
CA ILE A 6 -13.11 -17.04 67.49
C ILE A 6 -13.23 -15.69 66.77
N ARG A 7 -12.17 -15.29 66.05
CA ARG A 7 -12.17 -14.11 65.17
C ARG A 7 -12.81 -14.48 63.83
N ALA A 8 -13.87 -13.76 63.43
CA ALA A 8 -14.41 -13.82 62.07
C ALA A 8 -13.52 -12.99 61.14
N ALA A 9 -13.03 -13.59 60.05
CA ALA A 9 -12.32 -12.90 58.98
C ALA A 9 -13.33 -12.40 57.95
N ALA A 10 -13.35 -11.09 57.70
CA ALA A 10 -14.14 -10.48 56.64
C ALA A 10 -13.40 -10.62 55.29
N LEU A 11 -14.05 -11.26 54.31
CA LEU A 11 -13.59 -11.29 52.93
C LEU A 11 -13.94 -9.95 52.25
N ALA A 12 -12.94 -9.12 51.98
CA ALA A 12 -13.09 -7.96 51.13
C ALA A 12 -13.16 -8.40 49.66
N ALA A 13 -14.30 -8.18 49.01
CA ALA A 13 -14.43 -8.38 47.57
C ALA A 13 -13.63 -7.29 46.83
N ALA A 14 -12.67 -7.71 46.00
CA ALA A 14 -11.93 -6.82 45.14
C ALA A 14 -12.85 -6.32 44.01
N VAL A 15 -13.22 -5.04 44.07
CA VAL A 15 -13.84 -4.35 42.93
C VAL A 15 -12.77 -4.20 41.86
N LYS A 16 -12.94 -4.89 40.72
CA LYS A 16 -12.13 -4.63 39.53
C LYS A 16 -12.51 -3.24 39.02
N THR A 17 -11.66 -2.25 39.26
CA THR A 17 -11.69 -1.00 38.54
C THR A 17 -11.48 -1.33 37.06
N VAL A 18 -12.52 -1.12 36.25
CA VAL A 18 -12.37 -1.06 34.79
C VAL A 18 -11.42 0.10 34.54
N SER A 19 -10.20 -0.23 34.15
CA SER A 19 -9.28 0.78 33.63
C SER A 19 -9.98 1.43 32.45
N ALA A 20 -10.20 2.74 32.53
CA ALA A 20 -10.57 3.51 31.36
C ALA A 20 -9.56 3.16 30.26
N GLN A 21 -10.06 2.67 29.11
CA GLN A 21 -9.24 2.54 27.92
C GLN A 21 -8.61 3.90 27.67
N THR A 22 -7.29 3.98 27.78
CA THR A 22 -6.51 5.04 27.15
C THR A 22 -7.04 5.15 25.72
N PRO A 23 -7.34 6.36 25.19
CA PRO A 23 -7.63 6.50 23.78
C PRO A 23 -6.52 5.75 23.03
N THR A 24 -6.89 4.77 22.21
CA THR A 24 -5.95 4.17 21.26
C THR A 24 -5.30 5.35 20.54
N GLU A 25 -3.98 5.47 20.68
CA GLU A 25 -3.22 6.55 20.06
C GLU A 25 -3.62 6.65 18.58
N GLU A 26 -3.83 7.87 18.08
CA GLU A 26 -4.27 8.06 16.69
C GLU A 26 -3.23 7.39 15.77
N PRO A 27 -3.64 6.50 14.84
CA PRO A 27 -2.68 5.64 14.13
C PRO A 27 -1.60 6.42 13.37
N CYS A 28 -1.92 7.57 12.78
CA CYS A 28 -0.91 8.41 12.13
C CYS A 28 0.06 9.08 13.10
N ALA A 29 -0.33 9.33 14.35
CA ALA A 29 0.60 9.76 15.40
C ALA A 29 1.62 8.66 15.74
N VAL A 30 1.21 7.39 15.72
CA VAL A 30 2.12 6.24 15.92
C VAL A 30 3.12 6.16 14.76
N VAL A 31 2.64 6.24 13.51
CA VAL A 31 3.50 6.28 12.31
C VAL A 31 4.49 7.46 12.37
N SER A 32 4.02 8.66 12.70
CA SER A 32 4.86 9.84 12.82
C SER A 32 5.94 9.69 13.90
N SER A 33 5.61 9.09 15.04
CA SER A 33 6.55 8.85 16.13
C SER A 33 7.59 7.80 15.75
N ALA A 34 7.18 6.74 15.06
CA ALA A 34 8.08 5.71 14.55
C ALA A 34 9.08 6.28 13.54
N TRP A 35 8.64 7.15 12.62
CA TRP A 35 9.50 7.85 11.67
C TRP A 35 10.54 8.72 12.39
N ALA A 36 10.10 9.56 13.33
CA ALA A 36 10.97 10.48 14.06
C ALA A 36 12.06 9.76 14.86
N ALA A 37 11.74 8.58 15.41
CA ALA A 37 12.69 7.76 16.14
C ALA A 37 13.76 7.10 15.25
N GLN A 38 13.45 6.88 13.96
CA GLN A 38 14.28 6.08 13.05
C GLN A 38 15.09 6.92 12.06
N ILE A 39 14.59 8.09 11.65
CA ILE A 39 15.15 8.84 10.51
C ILE A 39 16.61 9.29 10.71
N ALA A 40 17.06 9.45 11.96
CA ALA A 40 18.45 9.76 12.27
C ALA A 40 19.41 8.57 12.04
N ALA A 41 18.89 7.34 12.04
CA ALA A 41 19.66 6.10 11.93
C ALA A 41 19.47 5.36 10.60
N THR A 42 18.32 5.52 9.94
CA THR A 42 18.02 4.91 8.65
C THR A 42 17.38 5.91 7.70
N ALA A 43 17.78 5.87 6.44
CA ALA A 43 17.18 6.67 5.37
C ALA A 43 15.76 6.18 4.99
N THR A 44 15.40 4.96 5.36
CA THR A 44 14.10 4.35 5.09
C THR A 44 13.47 3.83 6.39
N PRO A 45 12.85 4.71 7.20
CA PRO A 45 12.08 4.30 8.36
C PRO A 45 10.95 3.34 7.98
N THR A 46 10.67 2.37 8.84
CA THR A 46 9.61 1.37 8.61
C THR A 46 8.68 1.26 9.82
N VAL A 47 7.45 0.82 9.59
CA VAL A 47 6.47 0.45 10.62
C VAL A 47 5.75 -0.82 10.22
N GLU A 48 5.10 -1.48 11.18
CA GLU A 48 4.20 -2.61 10.90
C GLU A 48 3.12 -2.21 9.89
N ALA A 49 2.85 -3.08 8.91
CA ALA A 49 1.89 -2.81 7.84
C ALA A 49 0.49 -2.46 8.37
N SER A 50 0.04 -3.12 9.43
CA SER A 50 -1.28 -2.88 10.03
C SER A 50 -1.41 -1.46 10.58
N VAL A 51 -0.38 -0.96 11.26
CA VAL A 51 -0.36 0.41 11.80
C VAL A 51 -0.37 1.44 10.68
N ALA A 52 0.39 1.21 9.61
CA ALA A 52 0.36 2.08 8.43
C ALA A 52 -1.02 2.08 7.75
N TYR A 53 -1.63 0.89 7.61
CA TYR A 53 -2.96 0.75 7.02
C TYR A 53 -4.04 1.47 7.83
N GLU A 54 -4.00 1.32 9.16
CA GLU A 54 -4.88 2.04 10.08
C GLU A 54 -4.70 3.56 9.98
N CYS A 55 -3.46 4.05 9.84
CA CYS A 55 -3.19 5.46 9.59
C CYS A 55 -3.78 5.94 8.26
N LEU A 56 -3.51 5.27 7.15
CA LEU A 56 -4.06 5.69 5.85
C LEU A 56 -5.60 5.71 5.87
N ASN A 57 -6.22 4.76 6.58
CA ASN A 57 -7.68 4.71 6.72
C ASN A 57 -8.26 5.69 7.76
N SER A 58 -7.44 6.32 8.60
CA SER A 58 -7.89 7.37 9.55
C SER A 58 -7.95 8.76 8.91
N VAL A 59 -7.33 8.97 7.73
CA VAL A 59 -7.28 10.28 7.06
C VAL A 59 -8.65 10.67 6.49
N PRO A 60 -9.30 11.74 6.99
CA PRO A 60 -10.62 12.13 6.49
C PRO A 60 -10.55 12.61 5.04
N ILE A 61 -11.59 12.31 4.25
CA ILE A 61 -11.69 12.77 2.87
C ILE A 61 -11.91 14.28 2.78
N HIS A 62 -11.13 14.95 1.94
CA HIS A 62 -11.29 16.35 1.59
C HIS A 62 -12.03 16.48 0.25
N LYS A 63 -13.37 16.40 0.30
CA LYS A 63 -14.23 16.21 -0.89
C LYS A 63 -14.06 17.27 -1.97
N GLU A 64 -13.98 18.55 -1.60
CA GLU A 64 -13.83 19.65 -2.58
C GLU A 64 -12.48 19.56 -3.31
N GLU A 65 -11.42 19.24 -2.56
CA GLU A 65 -10.07 19.02 -3.07
C GLU A 65 -9.99 17.79 -3.96
N ALA A 66 -10.63 16.67 -3.58
CA ALA A 66 -10.70 15.46 -4.38
C ALA A 66 -11.42 15.71 -5.72
N LEU A 67 -12.56 16.39 -5.71
CA LEU A 67 -13.27 16.77 -6.95
C LEU A 67 -12.42 17.73 -7.81
N ARG A 68 -11.74 18.69 -7.18
CA ARG A 68 -10.82 19.60 -7.88
C ARG A 68 -9.65 18.85 -8.50
N TYR A 69 -9.12 17.83 -7.82
CA TYR A 69 -8.06 16.97 -8.33
C TYR A 69 -8.52 16.24 -9.60
N ILE A 70 -9.69 15.59 -9.56
CA ILE A 70 -10.27 14.90 -10.73
C ILE A 70 -10.47 15.88 -11.88
N ALA A 71 -11.10 17.04 -11.64
CA ALA A 71 -11.31 18.05 -12.66
C ALA A 71 -9.99 18.56 -13.28
N SER A 72 -8.96 18.80 -12.45
CA SER A 72 -7.64 19.24 -12.93
C SER A 72 -6.85 18.17 -13.67
N SER A 73 -7.19 16.89 -13.49
CA SER A 73 -6.53 15.76 -14.15
C SER A 73 -7.03 15.56 -15.59
N LYS A 74 -8.27 15.96 -15.90
CA LYS A 74 -8.91 15.75 -17.22
C LYS A 74 -8.05 16.24 -18.40
N PRO A 75 -7.48 17.45 -18.41
CA PRO A 75 -6.64 17.92 -19.52
C PRO A 75 -5.37 17.08 -19.73
N TYR A 76 -4.81 16.49 -18.68
CA TYR A 76 -3.63 15.63 -18.79
C TYR A 76 -4.02 14.24 -19.32
N ILE A 77 -5.17 13.72 -18.89
CA ILE A 77 -5.70 12.45 -19.40
C ILE A 77 -6.08 12.58 -20.87
N GLU A 78 -6.54 13.75 -21.31
CA GLU A 78 -6.83 14.03 -22.72
C GLU A 78 -5.62 13.86 -23.65
N TRP A 79 -4.41 14.07 -23.14
CA TRP A 79 -3.17 13.86 -23.91
C TRP A 79 -2.82 12.39 -24.12
N GLN A 80 -3.52 11.47 -23.46
CA GLN A 80 -3.30 10.03 -23.65
C GLN A 80 -3.84 9.59 -25.02
N SER A 81 -2.92 9.35 -25.94
CA SER A 81 -3.24 9.13 -27.36
C SER A 81 -3.99 7.83 -27.69
N ASP A 82 -3.99 6.85 -26.78
CA ASP A 82 -4.50 5.50 -27.04
C ASP A 82 -5.79 5.16 -26.29
N THR A 83 -6.46 6.14 -25.64
CA THR A 83 -7.69 5.89 -24.86
C THR A 83 -8.78 5.13 -25.62
N ILE A 84 -8.94 5.38 -26.93
CA ILE A 84 -9.92 4.68 -27.78
C ILE A 84 -9.54 3.21 -27.99
N PHE A 85 -8.25 2.91 -28.13
CA PHE A 85 -7.73 1.55 -28.28
C PHE A 85 -7.80 0.78 -26.97
N LYS A 86 -7.53 1.44 -25.83
CA LYS A 86 -7.74 0.83 -24.51
C LYS A 86 -9.20 0.47 -24.27
N LYS A 87 -10.14 1.32 -24.70
CA LYS A 87 -11.59 1.05 -24.62
C LYS A 87 -12.05 -0.06 -25.56
N ASN A 88 -11.36 -0.29 -26.67
CA ASN A 88 -11.71 -1.28 -27.68
C ASN A 88 -10.46 -2.01 -28.17
N PRO A 89 -9.83 -2.83 -27.31
CA PRO A 89 -8.60 -3.52 -27.68
C PRO A 89 -8.90 -4.60 -28.73
N PRO A 90 -7.89 -5.00 -29.55
CA PRO A 90 -7.99 -6.19 -30.38
C PRO A 90 -8.38 -7.42 -29.56
N ALA A 91 -9.07 -8.38 -30.18
CA ALA A 91 -9.54 -9.58 -29.49
C ALA A 91 -8.42 -10.44 -28.91
N GLU A 92 -7.22 -10.34 -29.50
CA GLU A 92 -6.02 -11.05 -29.08
C GLU A 92 -5.22 -10.31 -28.00
N TYR A 93 -5.62 -9.09 -27.62
CA TYR A 93 -4.97 -8.39 -26.51
C TYR A 93 -5.32 -9.07 -25.19
N PHE A 94 -4.30 -9.28 -24.35
CA PHE A 94 -4.45 -10.04 -23.12
C PHE A 94 -5.39 -9.34 -22.11
N TYR A 95 -5.25 -8.03 -21.95
CA TYR A 95 -6.01 -7.26 -20.97
C TYR A 95 -7.41 -6.88 -21.46
N PRO A 96 -8.39 -6.78 -20.54
CA PRO A 96 -9.76 -6.45 -20.91
C PRO A 96 -9.89 -4.99 -21.43
N PRO A 97 -10.99 -4.67 -22.13
CA PRO A 97 -11.33 -3.30 -22.48
C PRO A 97 -11.39 -2.39 -21.24
N HIS A 98 -10.80 -1.20 -21.37
CA HIS A 98 -10.71 -0.22 -20.29
C HIS A 98 -11.20 1.18 -20.74
N ASP A 99 -12.33 1.62 -20.19
CA ASP A 99 -12.94 2.93 -20.49
C ASP A 99 -12.46 4.00 -19.50
N ILE A 100 -11.30 4.59 -19.79
CA ILE A 100 -10.66 5.61 -18.94
C ILE A 100 -11.63 6.74 -18.57
N TRP A 101 -12.37 7.28 -19.53
CA TRP A 101 -13.28 8.40 -19.28
C TRP A 101 -14.50 7.98 -18.45
N GLY A 102 -15.08 6.82 -18.76
CA GLY A 102 -16.20 6.27 -17.98
C GLY A 102 -15.82 5.99 -16.53
N VAL A 103 -14.61 5.47 -16.29
CA VAL A 103 -14.10 5.23 -14.94
C VAL A 103 -13.83 6.54 -14.20
N LEU A 104 -13.26 7.54 -14.86
CA LEU A 104 -13.03 8.86 -14.26
C LEU A 104 -14.34 9.53 -13.82
N ASP A 105 -15.36 9.49 -14.69
CA ASP A 105 -16.71 10.01 -14.38
C ASP A 105 -17.36 9.23 -13.22
N GLN A 106 -17.16 7.91 -13.16
CA GLN A 106 -17.66 7.08 -12.05
C GLN A 106 -17.00 7.46 -10.72
N ILE A 107 -15.68 7.69 -10.70
CA ILE A 107 -14.96 8.12 -9.50
C ILE A 107 -15.45 9.49 -9.04
N GLU A 108 -15.62 10.45 -9.95
CA GLU A 108 -16.18 11.78 -9.65
C GLU A 108 -17.58 11.67 -9.03
N ALA A 109 -18.43 10.80 -9.60
CA ALA A 109 -19.78 10.54 -9.09
C ALA A 109 -19.75 9.89 -7.69
N ASP A 110 -18.83 8.96 -7.44
CA ASP A 110 -18.69 8.27 -6.17
C ASP A 110 -18.16 9.18 -5.06
N ILE A 111 -17.22 10.09 -5.37
CA ILE A 111 -16.81 11.18 -4.46
C ILE A 111 -18.01 12.09 -4.16
N THR A 112 -18.76 12.50 -5.20
CA THR A 112 -19.92 13.38 -5.05
C THR A 112 -21.03 12.75 -4.19
N ALA A 113 -21.19 11.43 -4.27
CA ALA A 113 -22.19 10.67 -3.53
C ALA A 113 -21.70 10.15 -2.16
N ASP A 114 -20.54 10.61 -1.68
CA ASP A 114 -19.97 10.24 -0.38
C ASP A 114 -19.78 8.72 -0.19
N LYS A 115 -19.39 8.01 -1.27
CA LYS A 115 -19.19 6.55 -1.21
C LYS A 115 -17.84 6.12 -0.64
N TYR A 116 -16.87 7.03 -0.59
CA TYR A 116 -15.54 6.76 -0.06
C TYR A 116 -15.48 7.09 1.42
N ALA A 117 -14.93 6.16 2.21
CA ALA A 117 -14.85 6.30 3.67
C ALA A 117 -13.77 7.29 4.13
N ASN A 118 -12.69 7.46 3.35
CA ASN A 118 -11.51 8.23 3.71
C ASN A 118 -10.75 8.69 2.46
N GLU A 119 -9.74 9.54 2.66
CA GLU A 119 -8.89 10.08 1.58
C GLU A 119 -8.13 8.97 0.84
N TYR A 120 -7.63 7.98 1.58
CA TYR A 120 -6.91 6.85 1.00
C TYR A 120 -7.77 6.03 0.03
N ALA A 121 -9.03 5.75 0.39
CA ALA A 121 -9.91 4.87 -0.38
C ALA A 121 -10.20 5.38 -1.79
N TRP A 122 -10.46 6.69 -1.96
CA TRP A 122 -10.72 7.22 -3.30
C TRP A 122 -9.45 7.32 -4.15
N GLN A 123 -8.30 7.62 -3.53
CA GLN A 123 -7.01 7.66 -4.24
C GLN A 123 -6.57 6.25 -4.67
N GLN A 124 -6.78 5.25 -3.81
CA GLN A 124 -6.58 3.84 -4.11
C GLN A 124 -7.48 3.40 -5.29
N ASP A 125 -8.77 3.73 -5.25
CA ASP A 125 -9.69 3.40 -6.36
C ASP A 125 -9.35 4.15 -7.64
N LEU A 126 -8.93 5.40 -7.57
CA LEU A 126 -8.41 6.13 -8.72
C LEU A 126 -7.25 5.35 -9.34
N TYR A 127 -6.35 4.81 -8.55
CA TYR A 127 -5.24 4.02 -9.06
C TYR A 127 -5.68 2.69 -9.66
N THR A 128 -6.35 1.85 -8.86
CA THR A 128 -6.68 0.46 -9.23
C THR A 128 -7.78 0.35 -10.27
N LYS A 129 -8.60 1.39 -10.44
CA LYS A 129 -9.64 1.41 -11.47
C LYS A 129 -9.22 2.19 -12.70
N LEU A 130 -8.48 3.30 -12.59
CA LEU A 130 -8.16 4.15 -13.74
C LEU A 130 -6.78 3.86 -14.34
N PHE A 131 -5.72 3.89 -13.52
CA PHE A 131 -4.34 3.88 -14.02
C PHE A 131 -3.75 2.47 -14.12
N GLY A 132 -4.05 1.60 -13.16
CA GLY A 132 -3.60 0.19 -13.15
C GLY A 132 -4.09 -0.57 -14.39
N PRO A 133 -5.41 -0.67 -14.61
CA PRO A 133 -6.00 -1.37 -15.76
C PRO A 133 -5.69 -0.75 -17.13
N ALA A 134 -5.07 0.43 -17.16
CA ALA A 134 -4.61 1.03 -18.40
C ALA A 134 -3.31 0.38 -18.93
N HIS A 135 -2.57 -0.33 -18.08
CA HIS A 135 -1.35 -1.08 -18.44
C HIS A 135 -0.34 -0.25 -19.23
N ASP A 136 -0.10 0.97 -18.77
CA ASP A 136 0.80 1.91 -19.43
C ASP A 136 1.74 2.57 -18.42
N GLY A 137 3.04 2.33 -18.61
CA GLY A 137 4.13 2.81 -17.77
C GLY A 137 4.22 4.33 -17.66
N HIS A 138 3.67 5.06 -18.64
CA HIS A 138 3.70 6.53 -18.71
C HIS A 138 2.34 7.18 -18.42
N PHE A 139 1.25 6.42 -18.44
CA PHE A 139 -0.07 6.89 -18.02
C PHE A 139 -0.33 6.54 -16.55
N VAL A 140 0.08 7.44 -15.66
CA VAL A 140 -0.10 7.27 -14.22
C VAL A 140 -0.16 8.62 -13.51
N SER A 141 -0.90 8.66 -12.42
CA SER A 141 -0.80 9.72 -11.43
C SER A 141 -0.47 9.12 -10.07
N TYR A 142 0.27 9.87 -9.26
CA TYR A 142 0.71 9.48 -7.92
C TYR A 142 0.14 10.47 -6.88
N PRO A 143 -1.09 10.23 -6.38
CA PRO A 143 -1.71 11.02 -5.33
C PRO A 143 -0.95 10.96 -3.99
N ASP A 144 -1.07 12.01 -3.19
CA ASP A 144 -0.25 12.21 -2.00
C ASP A 144 -0.43 11.13 -0.91
N VAL A 145 -1.65 10.84 -0.47
CA VAL A 145 -1.90 9.84 0.58
C VAL A 145 -1.53 8.44 0.08
N LEU A 146 -1.81 8.13 -1.19
CA LEU A 146 -1.47 6.84 -1.78
C LEU A 146 0.05 6.61 -1.91
N THR A 147 0.83 7.63 -2.28
CA THR A 147 2.22 7.40 -2.74
C THR A 147 3.28 8.19 -2.01
N ASN A 148 2.94 9.27 -1.31
CA ASN A 148 3.90 10.11 -0.61
C ASN A 148 3.92 9.86 0.90
N ALA A 149 2.92 9.18 1.46
CA ALA A 149 2.88 8.84 2.88
C ALA A 149 3.61 7.52 3.16
N ILE A 150 3.20 6.45 2.47
CA ILE A 150 3.60 5.07 2.77
C ILE A 150 3.92 4.31 1.47
N GLU A 151 4.92 3.42 1.51
CA GLU A 151 5.10 2.35 0.52
C GLU A 151 5.07 0.98 1.21
N TRP A 152 4.39 0.02 0.60
CA TRP A 152 4.31 -1.36 1.08
C TRP A 152 5.55 -2.15 0.70
N GLN A 153 6.06 -2.94 1.65
CA GLN A 153 7.17 -3.86 1.43
C GLN A 153 6.86 -5.23 2.03
N ARG A 154 7.26 -6.27 1.31
CA ARG A 154 7.31 -7.62 1.84
C ARG A 154 8.71 -7.92 2.39
N PRO A 155 8.87 -8.96 3.21
CA PRO A 155 10.17 -9.30 3.79
C PRO A 155 11.09 -10.10 2.86
N TYR A 156 10.58 -10.59 1.73
CA TYR A 156 11.29 -11.52 0.84
C TYR A 156 11.18 -11.10 -0.61
N ALA A 157 12.22 -11.36 -1.40
CA ALA A 157 12.15 -11.36 -2.85
C ALA A 157 11.85 -12.77 -3.38
N LEU A 158 11.27 -12.83 -4.57
CA LEU A 158 10.96 -14.10 -5.23
C LEU A 158 11.86 -14.30 -6.44
N VAL A 159 12.11 -15.54 -6.81
CA VAL A 159 12.69 -15.95 -8.09
C VAL A 159 11.79 -16.99 -8.74
N SER A 160 11.76 -16.99 -10.07
CA SER A 160 11.08 -17.99 -10.90
C SER A 160 12.15 -18.81 -11.62
N ILE A 161 12.31 -20.07 -11.25
CA ILE A 161 13.44 -20.92 -11.69
C ILE A 161 12.91 -22.21 -12.31
N SER A 162 13.27 -22.47 -13.56
CA SER A 162 13.12 -23.82 -14.14
C SER A 162 14.26 -24.71 -13.65
N ASP A 163 13.94 -25.89 -13.14
CA ASP A 163 14.89 -26.91 -12.71
C ASP A 163 15.43 -27.76 -13.89
N SER A 164 14.85 -27.58 -15.07
CA SER A 164 15.18 -28.33 -16.27
C SER A 164 15.35 -27.44 -17.51
N PRO A 165 16.29 -27.76 -18.43
CA PRO A 165 16.50 -27.03 -19.67
C PRO A 165 15.43 -27.30 -20.75
N ASP A 166 14.45 -28.17 -20.49
CA ASP A 166 13.42 -28.57 -21.45
C ASP A 166 12.19 -27.66 -21.49
N GLY A 167 12.19 -26.57 -20.72
CA GLY A 167 11.06 -25.65 -20.62
C GLY A 167 9.97 -26.13 -19.67
N ALA A 168 10.33 -26.95 -18.68
CA ALA A 168 9.47 -27.20 -17.52
C ALA A 168 8.95 -25.88 -16.91
N THR A 169 7.74 -25.92 -16.34
CA THR A 169 7.15 -24.78 -15.67
C THR A 169 8.08 -24.31 -14.53
N PRO A 170 8.52 -23.05 -14.53
CA PRO A 170 9.35 -22.52 -13.47
C PRO A 170 8.71 -22.63 -12.08
N GLU A 171 9.50 -22.95 -11.07
CA GLU A 171 9.09 -22.94 -9.68
C GLU A 171 9.34 -21.58 -9.05
N ILE A 172 8.37 -21.07 -8.28
CA ILE A 172 8.52 -19.86 -7.48
C ILE A 172 9.23 -20.19 -6.17
N LYS A 173 10.34 -19.50 -5.87
CA LYS A 173 11.12 -19.69 -4.63
C LYS A 173 11.49 -18.34 -4.01
N ILE A 174 11.85 -18.36 -2.72
CA ILE A 174 12.40 -17.17 -2.05
C ILE A 174 13.85 -16.97 -2.51
N TYR A 175 14.17 -15.77 -2.99
CA TYR A 175 15.49 -15.43 -3.52
C TYR A 175 16.58 -15.66 -2.47
N GLU A 176 16.36 -15.18 -1.24
CA GLU A 176 17.30 -15.28 -0.13
C GLU A 176 17.61 -16.75 0.25
N ASP A 177 16.63 -17.64 0.14
CA ASP A 177 16.81 -19.08 0.37
C ASP A 177 17.62 -19.72 -0.77
N VAL A 178 17.36 -19.33 -2.02
CA VAL A 178 18.08 -19.84 -3.19
C VAL A 178 19.56 -19.46 -3.16
N ILE A 179 19.90 -18.23 -2.79
CA ILE A 179 21.31 -17.79 -2.74
C ILE A 179 22.07 -18.34 -1.52
N SER A 180 21.36 -18.71 -0.45
CA SER A 180 21.98 -19.23 0.76
C SER A 180 22.11 -20.75 0.76
N ALA A 181 21.10 -21.47 0.29
CA ALA A 181 21.03 -22.93 0.28
C ALA A 181 20.20 -23.45 -0.92
N PRO A 182 20.73 -23.38 -2.15
CA PRO A 182 19.98 -23.65 -3.39
C PRO A 182 19.37 -25.06 -3.42
N ASP A 183 20.08 -26.06 -2.89
CA ASP A 183 19.63 -27.47 -2.88
C ASP A 183 18.42 -27.72 -1.97
N THR A 184 18.14 -26.81 -1.03
CA THR A 184 17.06 -26.94 -0.04
C THR A 184 16.03 -25.80 -0.10
N ALA A 185 16.17 -24.87 -1.04
CA ALA A 185 15.25 -23.77 -1.21
C ALA A 185 13.86 -24.31 -1.58
N SER A 186 12.88 -24.01 -0.72
CA SER A 186 11.53 -24.54 -0.84
C SER A 186 10.71 -23.78 -1.87
N VAL A 187 9.80 -24.48 -2.54
CA VAL A 187 8.83 -23.89 -3.46
C VAL A 187 7.77 -23.13 -2.66
N VAL A 188 7.50 -21.89 -3.07
CA VAL A 188 6.38 -21.10 -2.57
C VAL A 188 5.12 -21.56 -3.29
N ALA A 189 4.44 -22.56 -2.71
CA ALA A 189 3.22 -23.12 -3.31
C ALA A 189 2.00 -22.20 -3.12
N LYS A 190 1.97 -21.42 -2.04
CA LYS A 190 0.82 -20.59 -1.68
C LYS A 190 1.20 -19.27 -1.06
N ILE A 191 0.41 -18.25 -1.35
CA ILE A 191 0.46 -16.94 -0.71
C ILE A 191 -0.95 -16.67 -0.18
N ASN A 192 -1.08 -16.38 1.13
CA ASN A 192 -2.36 -16.14 1.79
C ASN A 192 -3.42 -17.26 1.60
N GLY A 193 -2.95 -18.50 1.43
CA GLY A 193 -3.80 -19.68 1.24
C GLY A 193 -4.24 -19.92 -0.22
N GLU A 194 -4.02 -18.96 -1.11
CA GLU A 194 -4.19 -19.05 -2.56
C GLU A 194 -2.95 -19.64 -3.22
N ASP A 195 -3.12 -20.29 -4.38
CA ASP A 195 -2.02 -20.71 -5.24
C ASP A 195 -1.11 -19.51 -5.58
N ALA A 196 0.21 -19.68 -5.45
CA ALA A 196 1.14 -18.56 -5.54
C ALA A 196 1.15 -17.89 -6.91
N GLU A 197 1.13 -18.67 -8.00
CA GLU A 197 1.11 -18.12 -9.36
C GLU A 197 -0.19 -17.33 -9.62
N THR A 198 -1.32 -17.90 -9.19
CA THR A 198 -2.63 -17.26 -9.33
C THR A 198 -2.68 -15.94 -8.55
N PHE A 199 -2.24 -15.94 -7.29
CA PHE A 199 -2.18 -14.73 -6.45
C PHE A 199 -1.31 -13.64 -7.11
N LEU A 200 -0.09 -14.02 -7.51
CA LEU A 200 0.88 -13.10 -8.10
C LEU A 200 0.38 -12.50 -9.42
N SER A 201 -0.20 -13.33 -10.28
CA SER A 201 -0.74 -12.91 -11.58
C SER A 201 -1.90 -11.95 -11.41
N ASN A 202 -2.89 -12.31 -10.59
CA ASN A 202 -4.05 -11.45 -10.31
C ASN A 202 -3.62 -10.09 -9.77
N TRP A 203 -2.67 -10.09 -8.84
CA TRP A 203 -2.17 -8.88 -8.22
C TRP A 203 -1.44 -7.99 -9.21
N VAL A 204 -0.45 -8.51 -9.94
CA VAL A 204 0.34 -7.68 -10.85
C VAL A 204 -0.48 -7.21 -12.05
N PHE A 205 -1.42 -8.01 -12.54
CA PHE A 205 -2.32 -7.65 -13.63
C PHE A 205 -3.37 -6.62 -13.22
N ALA A 206 -3.57 -6.32 -11.93
CA ALA A 206 -4.44 -5.25 -11.52
C ALA A 206 -3.77 -3.86 -11.61
N VAL A 207 -2.44 -3.80 -11.45
CA VAL A 207 -1.75 -2.52 -11.19
C VAL A 207 -0.47 -2.29 -11.99
N SER A 208 -0.01 -3.26 -12.77
CA SER A 208 1.21 -3.14 -13.58
C SER A 208 1.09 -2.06 -14.66
N GLY A 209 2.20 -1.36 -14.90
CA GLY A 209 2.34 -0.45 -16.04
C GLY A 209 2.81 -1.12 -17.33
N ASN A 210 3.02 -2.45 -17.31
CA ASN A 210 3.46 -3.19 -18.49
C ASN A 210 2.26 -3.57 -19.35
N GLN A 211 2.36 -3.29 -20.65
CA GLN A 211 1.34 -3.60 -21.66
C GLN A 211 1.27 -5.10 -21.97
N ASP A 212 2.31 -5.84 -21.62
CA ASP A 212 2.50 -7.27 -21.88
C ASP A 212 2.43 -8.05 -20.56
N ALA A 213 1.67 -9.14 -20.56
CA ALA A 213 1.40 -9.94 -19.37
C ALA A 213 2.65 -10.67 -18.86
N ASP A 214 3.51 -11.15 -19.77
CA ASP A 214 4.75 -11.81 -19.38
C ASP A 214 5.72 -10.81 -18.76
N ALA A 215 5.84 -9.61 -19.31
CA ALA A 215 6.63 -8.52 -18.71
C ALA A 215 6.08 -8.10 -17.34
N ALA A 216 4.76 -8.00 -17.19
CA ALA A 216 4.13 -7.76 -15.90
C ALA A 216 4.46 -8.86 -14.89
N TYR A 217 4.28 -10.12 -15.25
CA TYR A 217 4.58 -11.26 -14.37
C TYR A 217 6.06 -11.33 -14.01
N ASN A 218 6.97 -11.22 -14.98
CA ASN A 218 8.41 -11.27 -14.77
C ASN A 218 8.92 -10.16 -13.83
N SER A 219 8.26 -9.00 -13.83
CA SER A 219 8.64 -7.88 -12.95
C SER A 219 8.49 -8.17 -11.45
N LEU A 220 7.71 -9.19 -11.07
CA LEU A 220 7.54 -9.63 -9.67
C LEU A 220 8.81 -10.19 -9.06
N PHE A 221 9.67 -10.80 -9.88
CA PHE A 221 10.81 -11.58 -9.43
C PHE A 221 12.09 -10.74 -9.40
N TYR A 222 13.08 -11.25 -8.65
CA TYR A 222 14.41 -10.70 -8.59
C TYR A 222 15.09 -10.74 -9.96
N GLU A 223 15.61 -9.59 -10.35
CA GLU A 223 16.43 -9.42 -11.54
C GLU A 223 17.58 -8.47 -11.20
N LYS A 224 18.81 -8.90 -11.51
CA LYS A 224 20.02 -8.22 -11.04
C LYS A 224 20.22 -6.84 -11.67
N ALA A 225 19.83 -6.67 -12.93
CA ALA A 225 19.91 -5.36 -13.58
C ALA A 225 18.90 -4.37 -12.97
N TYR A 226 17.70 -4.83 -12.63
CA TYR A 226 16.66 -4.04 -11.97
C TYR A 226 17.09 -3.60 -10.56
N GLU A 227 17.73 -4.50 -9.80
CA GLU A 227 18.34 -4.15 -8.52
C GLU A 227 19.39 -3.05 -8.70
N ALA A 228 20.26 -3.17 -9.70
CA ALA A 228 21.28 -2.17 -9.99
C ALA A 228 20.71 -0.83 -10.46
N GLU A 229 19.60 -0.83 -11.19
CA GLU A 229 18.98 0.38 -11.75
C GLU A 229 18.17 1.15 -10.69
N VAL A 230 17.34 0.47 -9.93
CA VAL A 230 16.34 1.11 -9.06
C VAL A 230 16.38 0.66 -7.59
N SER A 231 17.40 -0.11 -7.20
CA SER A 231 17.56 -0.62 -5.81
C SER A 231 16.36 -1.43 -5.32
N SER A 232 15.74 -2.19 -6.23
CA SER A 232 14.62 -3.09 -5.96
C SER A 232 14.94 -4.51 -6.38
N THR A 233 14.55 -5.48 -5.56
CA THR A 233 14.74 -6.91 -5.80
C THR A 233 13.50 -7.58 -6.40
N GLY A 234 12.64 -6.80 -7.07
CA GLY A 234 11.41 -7.25 -7.72
C GLY A 234 10.15 -6.58 -7.17
N TYR A 235 9.08 -6.57 -7.98
CA TYR A 235 7.80 -5.95 -7.63
C TYR A 235 7.10 -6.66 -6.47
N PHE A 236 7.41 -7.95 -6.25
CA PHE A 236 6.91 -8.64 -5.06
C PHE A 236 7.53 -8.08 -3.78
N HIS A 237 8.82 -7.77 -3.77
CA HIS A 237 9.48 -7.30 -2.55
C HIS A 237 9.13 -5.83 -2.25
N ASN A 238 9.50 -4.94 -3.17
CA ASN A 238 9.43 -3.49 -2.94
C ASN A 238 9.41 -2.63 -4.22
N GLY A 239 9.36 -3.25 -5.40
CA GLY A 239 9.45 -2.56 -6.68
C GLY A 239 8.09 -2.17 -7.23
N GLY A 240 8.12 -1.42 -8.33
CA GLY A 240 6.97 -1.26 -9.19
C GLY A 240 5.75 -0.60 -8.54
N ARG A 241 4.64 -0.64 -9.28
CA ARG A 241 3.37 -0.01 -8.91
C ARG A 241 2.64 -0.73 -7.77
N THR A 242 2.98 -1.99 -7.59
CA THR A 242 2.50 -2.86 -6.52
C THR A 242 2.81 -2.33 -5.12
N ARG A 243 3.88 -1.55 -4.93
CA ARG A 243 4.24 -0.98 -3.62
C ARG A 243 3.31 0.13 -3.11
N PHE A 244 2.43 0.66 -3.95
CA PHE A 244 1.49 1.72 -3.54
C PHE A 244 0.12 1.17 -3.14
N VAL A 245 -0.22 -0.03 -3.59
CA VAL A 245 -1.51 -0.64 -3.36
C VAL A 245 -1.40 -1.74 -2.29
N SER A 246 -2.13 -1.56 -1.19
CA SER A 246 -2.21 -2.59 -0.15
C SER A 246 -3.29 -3.59 -0.52
N GLU A 247 -2.95 -4.88 -0.54
CA GLU A 247 -3.95 -5.96 -0.61
C GLU A 247 -3.96 -6.81 0.67
N ASP A 248 -2.93 -6.68 1.51
CA ASP A 248 -2.82 -7.42 2.76
C ASP A 248 -2.20 -6.54 3.86
N PRO A 249 -3.03 -5.86 4.67
CA PRO A 249 -2.54 -4.99 5.73
C PRO A 249 -1.98 -5.77 6.93
N ILE A 250 -1.98 -7.11 6.90
CA ILE A 250 -1.64 -7.95 8.05
C ILE A 250 -0.19 -8.48 7.96
N ILE A 251 0.39 -8.58 6.76
CA ILE A 251 1.71 -9.21 6.57
C ILE A 251 2.69 -8.25 5.89
N GLY A 252 3.72 -7.86 6.63
CA GLY A 252 4.89 -7.14 6.10
C GLY A 252 5.19 -5.84 6.83
N GLN A 253 6.03 -5.02 6.21
CA GLN A 253 6.41 -3.69 6.70
C GLN A 253 5.97 -2.62 5.70
N ALA A 254 5.72 -1.43 6.23
CA ALA A 254 5.46 -0.24 5.46
C ALA A 254 6.62 0.73 5.62
N LYS A 255 7.22 1.16 4.51
CA LYS A 255 8.13 2.30 4.47
C LYS A 255 7.36 3.58 4.72
N ILE A 256 7.92 4.44 5.55
CA ILE A 256 7.37 5.77 5.82
C ILE A 256 8.15 6.79 4.99
N LEU A 257 7.47 7.43 4.04
CA LEU A 257 8.09 8.36 3.10
C LEU A 257 8.07 9.81 3.62
N ILE A 258 6.97 10.24 4.22
CA ILE A 258 6.81 11.57 4.81
C ILE A 258 6.14 11.41 6.18
N PRO A 259 6.57 12.16 7.22
CA PRO A 259 5.85 12.18 8.48
C PRO A 259 4.41 12.68 8.27
N CYS A 260 3.42 11.84 8.58
CA CYS A 260 1.99 12.15 8.42
C CYS A 260 1.54 13.44 9.15
N ALA A 261 2.33 13.97 10.10
CA ALA A 261 2.00 15.17 10.85
C ALA A 261 1.83 16.44 9.98
N ASP A 262 2.52 16.54 8.84
CA ASP A 262 2.50 17.75 7.99
C ASP A 262 1.60 17.61 6.74
N THR A 263 1.28 16.39 6.31
CA THR A 263 0.51 16.12 5.08
C THR A 263 -0.87 15.51 5.31
N CYS A 264 -1.12 14.81 6.44
CA CYS A 264 -2.40 14.12 6.69
C CYS A 264 -3.46 14.99 7.39
N GLY A 265 -3.44 16.31 7.20
CA GLY A 265 -4.53 17.18 7.65
C GLY A 265 -4.63 17.43 9.16
N LEU A 266 -3.60 17.11 9.96
CA LEU A 266 -3.48 17.61 11.33
C LEU A 266 -3.12 19.10 11.30
N ALA A 267 -4.10 19.93 10.98
CA ALA A 267 -4.00 21.38 11.10
C ALA A 267 -3.61 21.74 12.54
N LYS A 268 -2.33 22.00 12.79
CA LYS A 268 -1.97 22.88 13.91
C LYS A 268 -2.66 24.21 13.65
N PRO A 269 -3.46 24.76 14.58
CA PRO A 269 -3.98 26.10 14.43
C PRO A 269 -2.78 27.03 14.28
N ARG A 270 -2.65 27.61 13.10
CA ARG A 270 -1.63 28.60 12.77
C ARG A 270 -1.85 29.76 13.74
N LEU A 271 -1.05 29.83 14.81
CA LEU A 271 -1.02 30.97 15.71
C LEU A 271 -0.72 32.19 14.85
N SER A 272 -1.76 32.98 14.60
CA SER A 272 -1.61 34.31 14.02
C SER A 272 -0.76 35.11 15.00
N ASN A 273 0.50 35.36 14.66
CA ASN A 273 1.22 36.45 15.27
C ASN A 273 1.55 37.50 14.22
N SER A 274 1.06 38.69 14.54
CA SER A 274 1.20 39.98 13.91
C SER A 274 2.50 40.22 13.13
N ARG A 275 2.32 40.60 11.86
CA ARG A 275 2.71 41.90 11.31
C ARG A 275 3.94 42.56 11.96
N THR A 276 5.05 42.60 11.22
CA THR A 276 5.86 43.82 11.10
C THR A 276 6.53 43.87 9.73
N GLU A 277 6.29 44.99 9.05
CA GLU A 277 6.94 45.45 7.83
C GLU A 277 8.46 45.56 8.04
N HIS A 278 9.25 45.33 6.99
CA HIS A 278 10.22 46.31 6.46
C HIS A 278 10.99 45.74 5.25
N LEU A 279 10.87 46.49 4.14
CA LEU A 279 11.64 46.49 2.88
C LEU A 279 11.51 45.26 1.97
#